data_AF-A0A4R1FA73-F1
#
_entry.id   AF-A0A4R1FA73-F1
#
_cell.length_a   1.000
_cell.length_b   1.000
_cell.length_c   1.000
_cell.angle_alpha   90.00
_cell.angle_beta   90.00
_cell.angle_gamma   90.00
#
_symmetry.space_group_name_H-M   'P 1'
#
loop_
_entity.id
_entity.type
_entity.pdbx_description
1 polymer ?
#
loop_
_entity_poly.entity_id
_entity_poly.type
_entity_poly.pdbx_seq_one_letter_code
_entity_poly.pdbx_strand_id
1 'polypeptide(L)'
;MKTRAYFEPGSGLVLGEIYPCIIRITMTFDSATLTIRKPLWVALSDLFLDTELQQHDLAFIARRMHESGYSLEEINDILMFEVFPVCIANLHSVAGEWAGFDEKWVVNAILSAKRPNRFRRWMNRRSFWMIKNEWEAVLECYEKL
;
A
#
# COMPACT_ATOMS: atom_id res chain seq x y z
N MET A 1 0.25 -40.87 21.95
CA MET A 1 0.97 -41.89 21.14
C MET A 1 1.68 -41.13 20.03
N LYS A 2 2.99 -40.85 20.22
CA LYS A 2 3.79 -39.97 19.37
C LYS A 2 4.32 -40.77 18.18
N THR A 3 3.88 -40.49 16.97
CA THR A 3 4.44 -41.06 15.74
C THR A 3 5.64 -40.22 15.29
N ARG A 4 6.79 -40.90 15.23
CA ARG A 4 8.13 -40.40 14.92
C ARG A 4 8.26 -40.25 13.39
N ALA A 5 8.61 -39.06 12.93
CA ALA A 5 8.99 -38.85 11.53
C ALA A 5 10.42 -39.38 11.32
N TYR A 6 10.61 -40.22 10.30
CA TYR A 6 11.91 -40.59 9.77
C TYR A 6 12.21 -39.66 8.59
N PHE A 7 13.38 -39.02 8.63
CA PHE A 7 13.93 -38.18 7.57
C PHE A 7 15.06 -38.97 6.92
N GLU A 8 14.86 -39.42 5.68
CA GLU A 8 15.92 -39.99 4.83
C GLU A 8 16.46 -38.87 3.91
N PRO A 9 17.78 -38.65 3.81
CA PRO A 9 18.36 -37.57 3.04
C PRO A 9 18.66 -38.02 1.60
N GLY A 10 18.21 -37.24 0.62
CA GLY A 10 18.76 -37.27 -0.73
C GLY A 10 18.17 -38.30 -1.70
N SER A 11 16.96 -38.03 -2.19
CA SER A 11 16.55 -38.46 -3.52
C SER A 11 15.62 -37.40 -4.10
N GLY A 12 16.11 -36.67 -5.10
CA GLY A 12 15.30 -35.71 -5.83
C GLY A 12 14.13 -36.41 -6.52
N LEU A 13 12.93 -35.91 -6.28
CA LEU A 13 11.75 -36.17 -7.10
C LEU A 13 11.03 -34.83 -7.32
N VAL A 14 11.05 -34.41 -8.57
CA VAL A 14 10.19 -33.37 -9.12
C VAL A 14 8.75 -33.88 -9.00
N LEU A 15 7.97 -33.28 -8.11
CA LEU A 15 6.51 -33.35 -8.09
C LEU A 15 6.05 -31.89 -8.29
N GLY A 16 5.54 -31.53 -9.46
CA GLY A 16 4.30 -32.10 -9.96
C GLY A 16 3.17 -31.27 -9.38
N GLU A 17 2.85 -30.20 -10.10
CA GLU A 17 1.69 -29.33 -9.99
C GLU A 17 0.49 -29.88 -9.19
N ILE A 18 0.35 -29.54 -7.89
CA ILE A 18 -0.96 -29.55 -7.22
C ILE A 18 -1.02 -28.40 -6.19
N TYR A 19 -1.41 -27.20 -6.66
CA TYR A 19 -2.24 -26.25 -5.89
C TYR A 19 -3.14 -25.42 -6.83
N PRO A 20 -4.13 -26.01 -7.54
CA PRO A 20 -5.11 -25.21 -8.27
C PRO A 20 -6.28 -24.93 -7.32
N CYS A 21 -6.23 -23.85 -6.52
CA CYS A 21 -7.46 -23.22 -5.96
C CYS A 21 -7.28 -21.89 -5.21
N ILE A 22 -6.08 -21.29 -5.17
CA ILE A 22 -5.98 -19.87 -4.81
C ILE A 22 -5.35 -19.16 -5.99
N ILE A 23 -6.18 -18.69 -6.93
CA ILE A 23 -5.77 -17.60 -7.81
C ILE A 23 -5.44 -16.44 -6.85
N ARG A 24 -4.16 -16.24 -6.54
CA ARG A 24 -3.69 -15.00 -5.94
C ARG A 24 -3.87 -13.95 -7.03
N ILE A 25 -5.04 -13.30 -7.05
CA ILE A 25 -5.26 -12.10 -7.85
C ILE A 25 -4.45 -10.99 -7.18
N THR A 26 -3.16 -10.95 -7.49
CA THR A 26 -2.27 -9.82 -7.20
C THR A 26 -2.64 -8.67 -8.14
N MET A 27 -2.39 -7.43 -7.73
CA MET A 27 -2.59 -6.31 -8.64
C MET A 27 -1.56 -6.37 -9.77
N THR A 28 -2.02 -6.43 -11.01
CA THR A 28 -1.17 -6.43 -12.21
C THR A 28 -1.24 -5.08 -12.89
N PHE A 29 -0.09 -4.44 -13.07
CA PHE A 29 0.08 -3.17 -13.76
C PHE A 29 1.12 -3.33 -14.87
N ASP A 30 0.95 -2.65 -15.99
CA ASP A 30 1.97 -2.56 -17.03
C ASP A 30 3.13 -1.64 -16.57
N SER A 31 4.27 -1.71 -17.28
CA SER A 31 5.48 -0.98 -16.90
C SER A 31 5.33 0.54 -16.98
N ALA A 32 4.53 1.05 -17.93
CA ALA A 32 4.29 2.49 -18.07
C ALA A 32 3.46 3.01 -16.90
N THR A 33 2.37 2.31 -16.56
CA THR A 33 1.54 2.62 -15.38
C THR A 33 2.36 2.57 -14.09
N LEU A 34 3.23 1.58 -13.92
CA LEU A 34 4.09 1.48 -12.74
C LEU A 34 5.09 2.64 -12.61
N THR A 35 5.54 3.21 -13.72
CA THR A 35 6.47 4.35 -13.69
C THR A 35 5.82 5.58 -13.09
N ILE A 36 4.50 5.75 -13.30
CA ILE A 36 3.71 6.87 -12.77
C ILE A 36 3.19 6.55 -11.35
N ARG A 37 2.76 5.30 -11.11
CA ARG A 37 2.13 4.92 -9.84
C ARG A 37 3.10 4.80 -8.68
N LYS A 38 4.33 4.33 -8.88
CA LYS A 38 5.27 4.14 -7.76
C LYS A 38 5.59 5.45 -7.03
N PRO A 39 5.97 6.56 -7.70
CA PRO A 39 6.21 7.83 -7.01
C PRO A 39 4.97 8.33 -6.25
N LEU A 40 3.78 8.16 -6.83
CA LEU A 40 2.53 8.54 -6.19
C LEU A 40 2.22 7.68 -4.96
N TRP A 41 2.41 6.35 -5.04
CA TRP A 41 2.21 5.46 -3.90
C TRP A 41 3.14 5.78 -2.74
N VAL A 42 4.42 6.07 -3.03
CA VAL A 42 5.40 6.46 -2.01
C VAL A 42 4.96 7.76 -1.33
N ALA A 43 4.63 8.78 -2.11
CA ALA A 43 4.20 10.07 -1.54
C ALA A 43 2.91 9.93 -0.71
N LEU A 44 1.91 9.19 -1.20
CA LEU A 44 0.68 8.95 -0.45
C LEU A 44 0.91 8.09 0.81
N SER A 45 1.96 7.27 0.85
CA SER A 45 2.28 6.47 2.03
C SER A 45 2.74 7.32 3.21
N ASP A 46 3.28 8.52 2.97
CA ASP A 46 3.73 9.44 4.02
C ASP A 46 2.57 9.90 4.94
N LEU A 47 1.32 9.88 4.43
CA LEU A 47 0.10 10.12 5.23
C LEU A 47 -0.10 9.11 6.37
N PHE A 48 0.64 8.00 6.38
CA PHE A 48 0.53 6.94 7.37
C PHE A 48 1.76 6.86 8.29
N LEU A 49 2.69 7.82 8.21
CA LEU A 49 3.79 7.92 9.15
C LEU A 49 3.29 8.33 10.52
N ASP A 50 3.94 7.82 11.56
CA ASP A 50 3.61 8.15 12.96
C ASP A 50 4.39 9.42 13.39
N THR A 51 4.34 10.44 12.51
CA THR A 51 4.98 11.75 12.65
C THR A 51 4.10 12.84 12.08
N GLU A 52 4.12 14.04 12.68
CA GLU A 52 3.38 15.19 12.17
C GLU A 52 4.00 15.70 10.86
N LEU A 53 3.24 15.59 9.76
CA LEU A 53 3.64 16.10 8.45
C LEU A 53 3.76 17.61 8.47
N GLN A 54 4.90 18.12 8.01
CA GLN A 54 5.15 19.54 7.90
C GLN A 54 4.61 20.08 6.56
N GLN A 55 4.51 21.40 6.44
CA GLN A 55 4.03 22.06 5.22
C GLN A 55 4.78 21.65 3.94
N HIS A 56 6.08 21.36 4.05
CA HIS A 56 6.88 20.92 2.91
C HIS A 56 6.57 19.48 2.48
N ASP A 57 6.21 18.61 3.42
CA ASP A 57 5.77 17.24 3.15
C ASP A 57 4.42 17.26 2.44
N LEU A 58 3.46 18.04 2.96
CA LEU A 58 2.14 18.21 2.35
C LEU A 58 2.24 18.76 0.92
N ALA A 59 3.08 19.77 0.70
CA ALA A 59 3.33 20.33 -0.62
C ALA A 59 4.02 19.34 -1.57
N PHE A 60 4.90 18.48 -1.04
CA PHE A 60 5.54 17.41 -1.79
C PHE A 60 4.50 16.39 -2.27
N ILE A 61 3.60 15.93 -1.39
CA ILE A 61 2.53 15.00 -1.74
C ILE A 61 1.62 15.62 -2.81
N ALA A 62 1.17 16.85 -2.60
CA ALA A 62 0.32 17.57 -3.56
C ALA A 62 0.98 17.73 -4.95
N ARG A 63 2.30 17.99 -4.98
CA ARG A 63 3.05 18.04 -6.24
C ARG A 63 3.11 16.69 -6.94
N ARG A 64 3.36 15.61 -6.19
CA ARG A 64 3.37 14.23 -6.73
C ARG A 64 2.01 13.83 -7.28
N MET A 65 0.93 14.29 -6.66
CA MET A 65 -0.43 14.14 -7.18
C MET A 65 -0.57 14.80 -8.55
N HIS A 66 -0.20 16.08 -8.69
CA HIS A 66 -0.22 16.79 -9.99
C HIS A 66 0.67 16.16 -11.06
N GLU A 67 1.91 15.82 -10.71
CA GLU A 67 2.89 15.21 -11.63
C GLU A 67 2.41 13.84 -12.16
N SER A 68 1.52 13.17 -11.43
CA SER A 68 0.97 11.87 -11.85
C SER A 68 -0.01 11.97 -13.02
N GLY A 69 -0.64 13.14 -13.22
CA GLY A 69 -1.66 13.36 -14.24
C GLY A 69 -3.00 12.66 -14.00
N TYR A 70 -3.17 11.96 -12.87
CA TYR A 70 -4.45 11.40 -12.46
C TYR A 70 -5.40 12.49 -11.95
N SER A 71 -6.70 12.31 -12.18
CA SER A 71 -7.73 13.13 -11.57
C SER A 71 -7.76 12.93 -10.05
N LEU A 72 -8.29 13.92 -9.32
CA LEU A 72 -8.38 13.82 -7.86
C LEU A 72 -9.23 12.62 -7.41
N GLU A 73 -10.28 12.26 -8.17
CA GLU A 73 -11.11 11.08 -7.91
C GLU A 73 -10.28 9.79 -8.05
N GLU A 74 -9.48 9.67 -9.11
CA GLU A 74 -8.59 8.52 -9.32
C GLU A 74 -7.51 8.43 -8.23
N ILE A 75 -6.94 9.56 -7.81
CA ILE A 75 -5.94 9.59 -6.73
C ILE A 75 -6.58 9.15 -5.41
N ASN A 76 -7.79 9.61 -5.12
CA ASN A 76 -8.53 9.17 -3.95
C ASN A 76 -8.81 7.65 -3.99
N ASP A 77 -9.15 7.11 -5.15
CA ASP A 77 -9.32 5.66 -5.32
C ASP A 77 -8.00 4.88 -5.14
N ILE A 78 -6.89 5.40 -5.67
CA ILE A 78 -5.54 4.85 -5.46
C ILE A 78 -5.19 4.85 -3.97
N LEU A 79 -5.39 5.99 -3.28
CA LEU A 79 -5.17 6.09 -1.84
C LEU A 79 -6.00 5.04 -1.11
N MET A 80 -7.31 4.98 -1.35
CA MET A 80 -8.23 4.14 -0.57
C MET A 80 -8.13 2.64 -0.84
N PHE A 81 -7.79 2.23 -2.07
CA PHE A 81 -7.80 0.84 -2.48
C PHE A 81 -6.42 0.20 -2.62
N GLU A 82 -5.36 0.99 -2.70
CA GLU A 82 -4.00 0.49 -2.92
C GLU A 82 -3.09 0.81 -1.75
N VAL A 83 -2.98 2.09 -1.37
CA VAL A 83 -2.04 2.54 -0.33
C VAL A 83 -2.58 2.28 1.08
N PHE A 84 -3.80 2.75 1.35
CA PHE A 84 -4.45 2.66 2.67
C PHE A 84 -4.50 1.25 3.24
N PRO A 85 -4.94 0.19 2.51
CA PRO A 85 -5.03 -1.15 3.07
C PRO A 85 -3.68 -1.74 3.50
N VAL A 86 -2.58 -1.22 2.95
CA VAL A 86 -1.20 -1.65 3.23
C VAL A 86 -0.60 -0.85 4.38
N CYS A 87 -0.78 0.47 4.38
CA CYS A 87 -0.08 1.38 5.29
C CYS A 87 -0.83 1.65 6.60
N ILE A 88 -2.16 1.43 6.67
CA ILE A 88 -2.97 1.70 7.88
C ILE A 88 -2.48 0.97 9.13
N ALA A 89 -1.81 -0.17 8.97
CA ALA A 89 -1.26 -0.90 10.11
C ALA A 89 -0.19 -0.09 10.87
N ASN A 90 0.49 0.86 10.20
CA ASN A 90 1.51 1.69 10.82
C ASN A 90 0.93 2.61 11.90
N LEU A 91 -0.22 3.24 11.63
CA LEU A 91 -0.92 4.13 12.57
C LEU A 91 -1.49 3.40 13.80
N HIS A 92 -1.49 2.07 13.81
CA HIS A 92 -1.90 1.26 14.95
C HIS A 92 -0.69 0.71 15.75
N SER A 93 0.54 0.93 15.28
CA SER A 93 1.76 0.53 15.97
C SER A 93 2.13 1.57 17.04
N VAL A 94 2.58 1.10 18.21
CA VAL A 94 3.03 1.97 19.33
C VAL A 94 4.37 2.66 19.01
N ALA A 95 5.13 2.09 18.07
CA ALA A 95 6.31 2.69 17.45
C ALA A 95 6.22 2.40 15.95
N GLY A 96 5.43 3.21 15.24
CA GLY A 96 5.34 3.13 13.77
C GLY A 96 6.66 3.51 13.10
N GLU A 97 6.74 3.35 11.79
CA GLU A 97 7.83 3.93 11.02
C GLU A 97 7.77 5.46 11.10
N TRP A 98 8.90 6.07 11.45
CA TRP A 98 9.05 7.52 11.65
C TRP A 98 10.01 8.18 10.66
N ALA A 99 10.78 7.38 9.90
CA ALA A 99 11.83 7.87 9.00
C ALA A 99 11.41 7.88 7.52
N GLY A 100 10.11 7.70 7.23
CA GLY A 100 9.61 7.42 5.89
C GLY A 100 9.58 5.93 5.59
N PHE A 101 8.65 5.49 4.73
CA PHE A 101 8.62 4.11 4.28
C PHE A 101 9.71 3.84 3.23
N ASP A 102 10.35 2.68 3.29
CA ASP A 102 11.23 2.23 2.19
C ASP A 102 10.40 2.07 0.90
N GLU A 103 10.82 2.76 -0.17
CA GLU A 103 10.10 2.75 -1.45
C GLU A 103 9.89 1.31 -1.97
N LYS A 104 10.92 0.46 -1.89
CA LYS A 104 10.82 -0.92 -2.38
C LYS A 104 9.81 -1.69 -1.54
N TRP A 105 9.78 -1.47 -0.24
CA TRP A 105 8.78 -2.06 0.64
C TRP A 105 7.36 -1.64 0.26
N VAL A 106 7.08 -0.34 0.11
CA VAL A 106 5.73 0.17 -0.25
C VAL A 106 5.26 -0.47 -1.55
N VAL A 107 6.09 -0.40 -2.59
CA VAL A 107 5.78 -0.94 -3.92
C VAL A 107 5.54 -2.45 -3.86
N ASN A 108 6.42 -3.20 -3.21
CA ASN A 108 6.28 -4.65 -3.11
C ASN A 108 5.06 -5.06 -2.30
N ALA A 109 4.74 -4.32 -1.23
CA ALA A 109 3.60 -4.58 -0.38
C ALA A 109 2.27 -4.33 -1.14
N ILE A 110 2.18 -3.25 -1.92
CA ILE A 110 1.01 -2.95 -2.77
C ILE A 110 0.87 -4.00 -3.89
N LEU A 111 1.94 -4.35 -4.59
CA LEU A 111 1.90 -5.36 -5.66
C LEU A 111 1.52 -6.74 -5.14
N SER A 112 1.97 -7.08 -3.94
CA SER A 112 1.65 -8.35 -3.27
C SER A 112 0.28 -8.34 -2.59
N ALA A 113 -0.35 -7.17 -2.45
CA ALA A 113 -1.64 -7.04 -1.80
C ALA A 113 -2.75 -7.66 -2.67
N LYS A 114 -3.69 -8.34 -2.00
CA LYS A 114 -4.94 -8.74 -2.63
C LYS A 114 -5.85 -7.53 -2.71
N ARG A 115 -6.59 -7.41 -3.80
CA ARG A 115 -7.66 -6.40 -3.91
C ARG A 115 -8.60 -6.49 -2.69
N PRO A 116 -8.87 -5.38 -1.99
CA PRO A 116 -9.70 -5.41 -0.80
C PRO A 116 -11.14 -5.81 -1.16
N ASN A 117 -11.68 -6.81 -0.46
CA ASN A 117 -13.08 -7.22 -0.59
C ASN A 117 -14.02 -6.13 -0.03
N ARG A 118 -15.33 -6.27 -0.25
CA ARG A 118 -16.32 -5.25 0.18
C ARG A 118 -16.21 -4.90 1.67
N PHE A 119 -15.99 -5.89 2.52
CA PHE A 119 -15.85 -5.69 3.97
C PHE A 119 -14.59 -4.88 4.31
N ARG A 120 -13.43 -5.25 3.73
CA ARG A 120 -12.19 -4.51 3.93
C ARG A 120 -12.26 -3.08 3.38
N ARG A 121 -12.93 -2.87 2.23
CA ARG A 121 -13.21 -1.52 1.71
C ARG A 121 -14.05 -0.69 2.69
N TRP A 122 -15.07 -1.30 3.30
CA TRP A 122 -15.90 -0.64 4.30
C TRP A 122 -15.11 -0.30 5.57
N MET A 123 -14.29 -1.23 6.06
CA MET A 123 -13.37 -0.97 7.20
C MET A 123 -12.42 0.18 6.90
N ASN A 124 -11.76 0.19 5.73
CA ASN A 124 -10.86 1.27 5.33
C ASN A 124 -11.58 2.63 5.31
N ARG A 125 -12.80 2.69 4.74
CA ARG A 125 -13.62 3.92 4.76
C ARG A 125 -13.94 4.39 6.16
N ARG A 126 -14.20 3.47 7.10
CA ARG A 126 -14.42 3.81 8.51
C ARG A 126 -13.17 4.28 9.22
N SER A 127 -12.00 3.80 8.84
CA SER A 127 -10.71 4.22 9.39
C SER A 127 -10.15 5.48 8.72
N PHE A 128 -10.78 6.00 7.68
CA PHE A 128 -10.31 7.18 6.95
C PHE A 128 -10.15 8.42 7.83
N TRP A 129 -10.94 8.53 8.91
CA TRP A 129 -10.82 9.61 9.89
C TRP A 129 -9.40 9.77 10.48
N MET A 130 -8.59 8.70 10.47
CA MET A 130 -7.23 8.70 11.02
C MET A 130 -6.24 9.53 10.20
N ILE A 131 -6.50 9.74 8.91
CA ILE A 131 -5.64 10.54 8.01
C ILE A 131 -6.38 11.75 7.46
N LYS A 132 -7.57 12.04 7.99
CA LYS A 132 -8.51 12.99 7.37
C LYS A 132 -7.93 14.41 7.37
N ASN A 133 -7.32 14.82 8.48
CA ASN A 133 -6.79 16.17 8.63
C ASN A 133 -5.60 16.40 7.69
N GLU A 134 -4.70 15.42 7.63
CA GLU A 134 -3.53 15.41 6.76
C GLU A 134 -3.96 15.40 5.30
N TRP A 135 -4.99 14.60 4.96
CA TRP A 135 -5.55 14.57 3.62
C TRP A 135 -6.17 15.92 3.22
N GLU A 136 -6.99 16.53 4.08
CA GLU A 136 -7.56 17.87 3.84
C GLU A 136 -6.45 18.92 3.64
N ALA A 137 -5.38 18.87 4.44
CA ALA A 137 -4.23 19.77 4.29
C ALA A 137 -3.45 19.53 2.98
N VAL A 138 -3.35 18.29 2.51
CA VAL A 138 -2.80 17.98 1.18
C VAL A 138 -3.70 18.55 0.07
N LEU A 139 -5.02 18.44 0.19
CA LEU A 139 -5.95 19.00 -0.80
C LEU A 139 -5.83 20.53 -0.89
N GLU A 140 -5.69 21.21 0.25
CA GLU A 140 -5.45 22.65 0.26
C GLU A 140 -4.14 23.04 -0.43
N CYS A 141 -3.11 22.19 -0.36
CA CYS A 141 -1.86 22.41 -1.10
C CYS A 141 -2.05 22.12 -2.60
N TYR A 142 -2.83 21.09 -2.93
CA TYR A 142 -3.11 20.67 -4.30
C TYR A 142 -3.89 21.73 -5.08
N GLU A 143 -4.88 22.37 -4.46
CA GLU A 143 -5.67 23.44 -5.08
C GLU A 143 -4.89 24.72 -5.40
N LYS A 144 -3.70 24.89 -4.78
CA LYS A 144 -2.84 26.07 -4.96
C LYS A 144 -1.80 25.90 -6.08
N LEU A 145 -1.71 24.71 -6.68
CA LEU A 145 -0.76 24.34 -7.75
C LEU A 145 -1.43 24.46 -9.11
#